data_AF-A0AAD7XXY9-F1
#
_entry.id   AF-A0AAD7XXY9-F1
#
_cell.length_a   1.000
_cell.length_b   1.000
_cell.length_c   1.000
_cell.angle_alpha   90.00
_cell.angle_beta   90.00
_cell.angle_gamma   90.00
#
_symmetry.space_group_name_H-M   'P 1'
#
loop_
_entity.id
_entity.type
_entity.pdbx_description
1 polymer ?
#
loop_
_entity_poly.entity_id
_entity_poly.type
_entity_poly.pdbx_seq_one_letter_code
_entity_poly.pdbx_strand_id
1 'polypeptide(L)'
;MTVTLLSAAPDLSDQVVRHTQKDTDLLVLPPLAGVNEPIRGDLYVCESQVYFYSTSANSGIAVDYPDIIIHAISRREERPCIYCQLEAGRFFPNQQLPEDEDEQDIVTELKFMPEDTGALEGIYMALSDCAALHPDEEFMAEQEALEDESEFFADPSDEAELTEVQQAALRHLESVFQPPMNGKPQEDEKMDEQ
;
A
#
# COMPACT_ATOMS: atom_id res chain seq x y z
N MET A 1 4.54 -8.43 19.80
CA MET A 1 3.39 -9.37 19.93
C MET A 1 3.57 -10.46 18.88
N THR A 2 3.12 -11.70 19.09
CA THR A 2 3.36 -12.81 18.15
C THR A 2 2.24 -12.94 17.13
N VAL A 3 2.53 -13.49 15.95
CA VAL A 3 1.49 -13.86 14.96
C VAL A 3 0.48 -14.82 15.59
N THR A 4 -0.82 -14.63 15.31
CA THR A 4 -1.87 -15.50 15.85
C THR A 4 -1.85 -16.86 15.17
N LEU A 5 -1.68 -17.92 15.97
CA LEU A 5 -1.66 -19.31 15.49
C LEU A 5 -3.03 -19.97 15.64
N LEU A 6 -3.44 -20.70 14.61
CA LEU A 6 -4.69 -21.45 14.57
C LEU A 6 -4.41 -22.95 14.73
N SER A 7 -5.12 -23.60 15.65
CA SER A 7 -5.08 -25.07 15.84
C SER A 7 -6.25 -25.80 15.19
N ALA A 8 -7.18 -25.06 14.60
CA ALA A 8 -8.36 -25.54 13.87
C ALA A 8 -8.65 -24.60 12.70
N ALA A 9 -9.43 -25.07 11.73
CA ALA A 9 -9.84 -24.24 10.60
C ALA A 9 -10.55 -22.97 11.09
N PRO A 10 -10.30 -21.80 10.47
CA PRO A 10 -10.94 -20.56 10.88
C PRO A 10 -12.46 -20.65 10.69
N ASP A 11 -13.22 -20.20 11.67
CA ASP A 11 -14.66 -20.02 11.52
C ASP A 11 -14.93 -18.69 10.81
N LEU A 12 -15.38 -18.79 9.55
CA LEU A 12 -15.62 -17.64 8.68
C LEU A 12 -17.10 -17.24 8.64
N SER A 13 -17.96 -17.82 9.47
CA SER A 13 -19.41 -17.58 9.42
C SER A 13 -19.79 -16.12 9.71
N ASP A 14 -19.07 -15.48 10.62
CA ASP A 14 -19.26 -14.07 10.99
C ASP A 14 -18.34 -13.10 10.22
N GLN A 15 -17.51 -13.62 9.29
CA GLN A 15 -16.52 -12.84 8.56
C GLN A 15 -16.99 -12.47 7.16
N VAL A 16 -16.67 -11.26 6.72
CA VAL A 16 -16.86 -10.85 5.33
C VAL A 16 -15.65 -11.30 4.52
N VAL A 17 -15.79 -12.44 3.83
CA VAL A 17 -14.74 -13.00 2.98
C VAL A 17 -14.71 -12.28 1.62
N ARG A 18 -13.62 -11.59 1.30
CA ARG A 18 -13.41 -10.90 0.02
C ARG A 18 -12.79 -11.81 -1.04
N HIS A 19 -11.91 -12.71 -0.64
CA HIS A 19 -11.29 -13.67 -1.54
C HIS A 19 -10.98 -15.00 -0.83
N THR A 20 -11.07 -16.11 -1.57
CA THR A 20 -10.65 -17.43 -1.10
C THR A 20 -9.84 -18.08 -2.19
N GLN A 21 -8.60 -18.44 -1.86
CA GLN A 21 -7.71 -19.13 -2.76
C GLN A 21 -7.32 -20.48 -2.15
N LYS A 22 -7.65 -21.55 -2.87
CA LYS A 22 -7.25 -22.91 -2.49
C LYS A 22 -5.84 -23.22 -2.98
N ASP A 23 -5.27 -24.30 -2.47
CA ASP A 23 -4.04 -24.89 -3.04
C ASP A 23 -2.90 -23.85 -3.11
N THR A 24 -2.69 -23.17 -1.99
CA THR A 24 -1.67 -22.13 -1.83
C THR A 24 -0.56 -22.65 -0.93
N ASP A 25 0.68 -22.48 -1.38
CA ASP A 25 1.85 -22.78 -0.57
C ASP A 25 2.26 -21.53 0.23
N LEU A 26 2.42 -21.66 1.54
CA LEU A 26 2.93 -20.61 2.42
C LEU A 26 4.40 -20.89 2.74
N LEU A 27 5.26 -19.91 2.43
CA LEU A 27 6.65 -19.87 2.91
C LEU A 27 6.80 -18.71 3.90
N VAL A 28 7.44 -18.99 5.04
CA VAL A 28 7.76 -18.00 6.07
C VAL A 28 9.27 -17.78 6.08
N LEU A 29 9.69 -16.52 6.11
CA LEU A 29 11.09 -16.11 6.18
C LEU A 29 11.28 -15.11 7.34
N PRO A 30 12.33 -15.23 8.17
CA PRO A 30 13.20 -16.40 8.34
C PRO A 30 12.43 -17.72 8.58
N PRO A 31 13.01 -18.89 8.24
CA PRO A 31 12.30 -20.16 8.24
C PRO A 31 11.87 -20.60 9.65
N LEU A 32 10.80 -21.39 9.72
CA LEU A 32 10.33 -22.00 10.96
C LEU A 32 11.14 -23.26 11.27
N ALA A 33 11.49 -23.46 12.54
CA ALA A 33 12.23 -24.64 12.98
C ALA A 33 11.46 -25.93 12.65
N GLY A 34 12.10 -26.83 11.91
CA GLY A 34 11.52 -28.10 11.47
C GLY A 34 10.65 -28.02 10.21
N VAL A 35 10.48 -26.84 9.61
CA VAL A 35 9.76 -26.63 8.36
C VAL A 35 10.77 -26.29 7.27
N ASN A 36 11.09 -27.28 6.43
CA ASN A 36 12.05 -27.12 5.32
C ASN A 36 11.38 -26.86 3.97
N GLU A 37 10.07 -27.09 3.87
CA GLU A 37 9.29 -26.95 2.65
C GLU A 37 8.11 -26.00 2.88
N PRO A 38 7.62 -25.32 1.82
CA PRO A 38 6.41 -24.53 1.91
C PRO A 38 5.22 -25.35 2.43
N ILE A 39 4.41 -24.73 3.29
CA ILE A 39 3.24 -25.38 3.88
C ILE A 39 2.08 -25.27 2.89
N ARG A 40 1.51 -26.39 2.47
CA ARG A 40 0.33 -26.42 1.61
C ARG A 40 -0.94 -26.12 2.41
N GLY A 41 -1.79 -25.21 1.94
CA GLY A 41 -3.06 -24.88 2.58
C GLY A 41 -3.95 -23.99 1.72
N ASP A 42 -4.95 -23.40 2.37
CA ASP A 42 -5.90 -22.47 1.76
C ASP A 42 -5.74 -21.07 2.38
N LEU A 43 -5.81 -20.05 1.54
CA LEU A 43 -5.75 -18.63 1.89
C LEU A 43 -7.15 -18.01 1.85
N TYR A 44 -7.50 -17.27 2.90
CA TYR A 44 -8.75 -16.54 3.02
C TYR A 44 -8.45 -15.08 3.34
N VAL A 45 -8.85 -14.19 2.44
CA VAL A 45 -8.74 -12.74 2.63
C VAL A 45 -10.10 -12.23 3.10
N CYS A 46 -10.20 -11.89 4.38
CA CYS A 46 -11.42 -11.33 4.98
C CYS A 46 -11.21 -9.84 5.26
N GLU A 47 -12.30 -9.10 5.48
CA GLU A 47 -12.20 -7.67 5.82
C GLU A 47 -11.42 -7.42 7.11
N SER A 48 -11.55 -8.28 8.11
CA SER A 48 -10.90 -8.10 9.42
C SER A 48 -9.45 -8.58 9.43
N GLN A 49 -9.18 -9.74 8.82
CA GLN A 49 -7.91 -10.46 8.93
C GLN A 49 -7.64 -11.29 7.67
N VAL A 50 -6.37 -11.61 7.47
CA VAL A 50 -5.92 -12.62 6.51
C VAL A 50 -5.70 -13.94 7.24
N TYR A 51 -6.32 -15.00 6.75
CA TYR A 51 -6.17 -16.34 7.30
C TYR A 51 -5.46 -17.25 6.30
N PHE A 52 -4.58 -18.10 6.81
CA PHE A 52 -4.09 -19.24 6.06
C PHE A 52 -4.21 -20.49 6.92
N TYR A 53 -4.74 -21.57 6.35
CA TYR A 53 -4.93 -22.81 7.09
C TYR A 53 -4.52 -24.04 6.27
N SER A 54 -3.68 -24.88 6.88
CA SER A 54 -3.27 -26.16 6.33
C SER A 54 -4.03 -27.29 7.01
N THR A 55 -4.90 -27.95 6.25
CA THR A 55 -5.64 -29.12 6.73
C THR A 55 -4.71 -30.31 7.02
N SER A 56 -3.62 -30.46 6.26
CA SER A 56 -2.66 -31.56 6.44
C SER A 56 -1.81 -31.38 7.69
N ALA A 57 -1.40 -30.14 7.99
CA ALA A 57 -0.66 -29.82 9.22
C ALA A 57 -1.57 -29.60 10.43
N ASN A 58 -2.89 -29.49 10.22
CA ASN A 58 -3.88 -29.08 11.22
C ASN A 58 -3.44 -27.80 11.98
N SER A 59 -2.92 -26.85 11.21
CA SER A 59 -2.34 -25.61 11.73
C SER A 59 -2.52 -24.49 10.73
N GLY A 60 -2.62 -23.27 11.22
CA GLY A 60 -2.76 -22.08 10.39
C GLY A 60 -2.34 -20.81 11.12
N ILE A 61 -2.53 -19.68 10.44
CA ILE A 61 -2.21 -18.36 10.93
C ILE A 61 -3.37 -17.40 10.67
N ALA A 62 -3.50 -16.41 11.54
CA ALA A 62 -4.35 -15.25 11.34
C ALA A 62 -3.49 -13.99 11.52
N VAL A 63 -3.59 -13.07 10.57
CA VAL A 63 -2.81 -11.84 10.53
C VAL A 63 -3.75 -10.65 10.40
N ASP A 64 -3.64 -9.70 11.32
CA ASP A 64 -4.37 -8.44 11.28
C ASP A 64 -3.76 -7.52 10.21
N TYR A 65 -4.59 -6.72 9.52
CA TYR A 65 -4.08 -5.81 8.49
C TYR A 65 -3.06 -4.79 8.99
N PRO A 66 -3.23 -4.16 10.19
CA PRO A 66 -2.21 -3.28 10.75
C PRO A 66 -0.85 -3.95 10.99
N ASP A 67 -0.81 -5.28 11.14
CA ASP A 67 0.45 -6.01 11.30
C ASP A 67 1.16 -6.27 9.95
N ILE A 68 0.52 -6.00 8.80
CA ILE A 68 1.08 -6.15 7.46
C ILE A 68 1.56 -4.78 6.96
N ILE A 69 2.87 -4.58 6.91
CA ILE A 69 3.46 -3.30 6.49
C ILE A 69 3.53 -3.14 4.98
N ILE A 70 3.72 -4.24 4.25
CA ILE A 70 3.82 -4.25 2.78
C ILE A 70 3.17 -5.51 2.27
N HIS A 71 2.31 -5.40 1.26
CA HIS A 71 1.89 -6.50 0.41
C HIS A 71 2.13 -6.18 -1.07
N ALA A 72 2.63 -7.15 -1.82
CA ALA A 72 2.96 -6.97 -3.24
C ALA A 72 2.88 -8.28 -4.02
N ILE A 73 2.71 -8.17 -5.34
CA ILE A 73 2.87 -9.30 -6.25
C ILE A 73 4.35 -9.43 -6.61
N SER A 74 4.99 -10.51 -6.20
CA SER A 74 6.35 -10.86 -6.63
C SER A 74 6.30 -11.82 -7.81
N ARG A 75 6.90 -11.42 -8.94
CA ARG A 75 6.97 -12.22 -10.18
C ARG A 75 8.41 -12.55 -10.59
N ARG A 76 9.40 -12.14 -9.79
CA ARG A 76 10.83 -12.26 -10.12
C ARG A 76 11.42 -13.63 -9.76
N GLU A 77 10.76 -14.38 -8.89
CA GLU A 77 11.20 -15.72 -8.47
C GLU A 77 10.65 -16.81 -9.41
N GLU A 78 11.16 -18.04 -9.27
CA GLU A 78 10.73 -19.20 -10.07
C GLU A 78 9.22 -19.47 -9.93
N ARG A 79 8.63 -19.09 -8.79
CA ARG A 79 7.19 -19.15 -8.54
C ARG A 79 6.64 -17.76 -8.19
N PRO A 80 5.74 -17.20 -9.02
CA PRO A 80 5.00 -16.00 -8.69
C PRO A 80 4.21 -16.13 -7.38
N CYS A 81 4.25 -15.11 -6.53
CA CYS A 81 3.63 -15.14 -5.20
C CYS A 81 3.10 -13.78 -4.76
N ILE A 82 2.24 -13.81 -3.74
CA ILE A 82 1.93 -12.62 -2.93
C ILE A 82 2.94 -12.59 -1.79
N TYR A 83 3.74 -11.53 -1.79
CA TYR A 83 4.66 -11.21 -0.72
C TYR A 83 3.96 -10.32 0.30
N CYS A 84 4.07 -10.66 1.57
CA CYS A 84 3.68 -9.82 2.69
C CYS A 84 4.85 -9.70 3.66
N GLN A 85 5.13 -8.49 4.12
CA GLN A 85 6.08 -8.24 5.20
C GLN A 85 5.29 -7.80 6.42
N LEU A 86 5.61 -8.37 7.59
CA LEU A 86 5.00 -8.00 8.86
C LEU A 86 5.80 -6.92 9.58
N GLU A 87 5.12 -6.18 10.45
CA GLU A 87 5.72 -5.23 11.38
C GLU A 87 6.87 -5.86 12.18
N ALA A 88 7.93 -5.09 12.47
CA ALA A 88 9.08 -5.58 13.21
C ALA A 88 8.65 -6.08 14.61
N GLY A 89 9.28 -7.17 15.08
CA GLY A 89 8.90 -7.79 16.36
C GLY A 89 7.65 -8.71 16.30
N ARG A 90 7.03 -8.90 15.12
CA ARG A 90 5.99 -9.90 14.87
C ARG A 90 6.60 -11.21 14.38
N PHE A 91 6.98 -12.07 15.32
CA PHE A 91 7.61 -13.37 15.03
C PHE A 91 6.71 -14.55 15.36
N PHE A 92 6.98 -15.69 14.71
CA PHE A 92 6.45 -16.98 15.10
C PHE A 92 7.22 -17.56 16.30
N PRO A 93 6.56 -18.31 17.20
CA PRO A 93 7.21 -18.89 18.39
C PRO A 93 8.40 -19.81 18.09
N ASN A 94 8.43 -20.42 16.91
CA ASN A 94 9.48 -21.34 16.46
C ASN A 94 10.26 -20.80 15.25
N GLN A 95 10.26 -19.48 15.01
CA GLN A 95 11.02 -18.88 13.92
C GLN A 95 12.52 -18.90 14.20
N GLN A 96 13.32 -19.23 13.20
CA GLN A 96 14.77 -19.23 13.30
C GLN A 96 15.31 -17.84 12.95
N LEU A 97 15.38 -16.97 13.96
CA LEU A 97 15.86 -15.60 13.80
C LEU A 97 17.40 -15.58 13.65
N PRO A 98 17.96 -14.72 12.79
CA PRO A 98 19.41 -14.47 12.73
C PRO A 98 19.95 -14.01 14.10
N GLU A 99 21.08 -14.58 14.54
CA GLU A 99 21.72 -14.19 15.82
C GLU A 99 22.59 -12.92 15.68
N ASP A 100 22.99 -12.57 14.46
CA ASP A 100 23.94 -11.48 14.16
C ASP A 100 23.27 -10.15 13.79
N GLU A 101 21.94 -10.09 13.75
CA GLU A 101 21.16 -8.90 13.41
C GLU A 101 20.45 -8.35 14.66
N ASP A 102 20.30 -7.02 14.74
CA ASP A 102 19.53 -6.40 15.81
C ASP A 102 18.06 -6.84 15.69
N GLU A 103 17.42 -7.26 16.79
CA GLU A 103 16.03 -7.78 16.78
C GLU A 103 15.01 -6.82 16.15
N GLN A 104 15.32 -5.53 16.11
CA GLN A 104 14.49 -4.47 15.51
C GLN A 104 14.58 -4.43 13.98
N ASP A 105 15.67 -4.94 13.40
CA ASP A 105 15.87 -5.00 11.94
C ASP A 105 15.29 -6.29 11.33
N ILE A 106 15.01 -7.28 12.18
CA ILE A 106 14.48 -8.58 11.75
C ILE A 106 12.97 -8.46 11.52
N VAL A 107 12.55 -8.75 10.30
CA VAL A 107 11.15 -8.74 9.87
C VAL A 107 10.70 -10.14 9.46
N THR A 108 9.42 -10.43 9.66
CA THR A 108 8.83 -11.68 9.17
C THR A 108 8.22 -11.45 7.80
N GLU A 109 8.64 -12.23 6.83
CA GLU A 109 8.06 -12.24 5.48
C GLU A 109 7.19 -13.49 5.30
N LEU A 110 6.02 -13.30 4.71
CA LEU A 110 5.10 -14.35 4.29
C LEU A 110 5.02 -14.33 2.77
N LYS A 111 5.25 -15.48 2.13
CA LYS A 111 5.09 -15.65 0.68
C LYS A 111 3.99 -16.66 0.42
N PHE A 112 2.87 -16.19 -0.13
CA PHE A 112 1.74 -17.02 -0.55
C PHE A 112 1.86 -17.33 -2.04
N MET A 113 2.12 -18.58 -2.38
CA MET A 113 2.32 -19.09 -3.75
C MET A 113 1.09 -19.91 -4.16
N PRO A 114 0.06 -19.30 -4.77
CA PRO A 114 -1.07 -20.06 -5.28
C PRO A 114 -0.63 -20.95 -6.44
N GLU A 115 -1.19 -22.16 -6.54
CA GLU A 115 -0.95 -23.02 -7.72
C GLU A 115 -1.49 -22.37 -9.01
N ASP A 116 -2.62 -21.66 -8.91
CA ASP A 116 -3.14 -20.83 -9.99
C ASP A 116 -2.52 -19.43 -9.96
N THR A 117 -1.56 -19.20 -10.85
CA THR A 117 -0.90 -17.88 -11.00
C THR A 117 -1.84 -16.79 -11.52
N GLY A 118 -2.98 -17.14 -12.13
CA GLY A 118 -4.01 -16.19 -12.55
C GLY A 118 -4.74 -15.52 -11.37
N ALA A 119 -4.71 -16.13 -10.18
CA ALA A 119 -5.38 -15.63 -9.00
C ALA A 119 -4.63 -14.48 -8.29
N LEU A 120 -3.33 -14.29 -8.58
CA LEU A 120 -2.48 -13.30 -7.90
C LEU A 120 -3.07 -11.90 -7.89
N GLU A 121 -3.60 -11.45 -9.03
CA GLU A 121 -4.18 -10.10 -9.12
C GLU A 121 -5.43 -9.97 -8.25
N GLY A 122 -6.27 -11.02 -8.21
CA GLY A 122 -7.46 -11.06 -7.38
C GLY A 122 -7.15 -11.07 -5.88
N ILE A 123 -6.11 -11.81 -5.47
CA ILE A 123 -5.64 -11.83 -4.08
C ILE A 123 -5.08 -10.45 -3.69
N TYR A 124 -4.23 -9.88 -4.54
CA TYR A 124 -3.62 -8.56 -4.29
C TYR A 124 -4.67 -7.45 -4.17
N MET A 125 -5.65 -7.42 -5.08
CA MET A 125 -6.72 -6.43 -5.03
C MET A 125 -7.57 -6.59 -3.77
N ALA A 126 -7.94 -7.82 -3.40
CA ALA A 126 -8.68 -8.08 -2.17
C ALA A 126 -7.90 -7.65 -0.90
N LEU A 127 -6.59 -7.94 -0.85
CA LEU A 127 -5.72 -7.48 0.25
C LEU A 127 -5.66 -5.95 0.31
N SER A 128 -5.54 -5.29 -0.84
CA SER A 128 -5.44 -3.83 -0.93
C SER A 128 -6.74 -3.15 -0.49
N ASP A 129 -7.89 -3.68 -0.93
CA ASP A 129 -9.20 -3.18 -0.51
C ASP A 129 -9.42 -3.34 0.99
N CYS A 130 -8.97 -4.46 1.57
CA CYS A 130 -9.12 -4.69 3.01
C CYS A 130 -8.13 -3.86 3.82
N ALA A 131 -6.87 -3.73 3.39
CA ALA A 131 -5.89 -2.87 4.05
C ALA A 131 -6.37 -1.41 4.12
N ALA A 132 -7.07 -0.92 3.09
CA ALA A 132 -7.67 0.42 3.09
C ALA A 132 -8.78 0.62 4.14
N LEU A 133 -9.34 -0.46 4.71
CA LEU A 133 -10.30 -0.40 5.81
C LEU A 133 -9.63 -0.29 7.20
N HIS A 134 -8.31 -0.46 7.29
CA HIS A 134 -7.54 -0.42 8.53
C HIS A 134 -6.42 0.61 8.42
N PRO A 135 -6.75 1.91 8.38
CA PRO A 135 -5.73 2.96 8.43
C PRO A 135 -4.97 2.89 9.76
N ASP A 136 -3.68 3.23 9.72
CA ASP A 136 -2.86 3.30 10.92
C ASP A 136 -3.29 4.51 11.77
N GLU A 137 -3.95 4.25 12.90
CA GLU A 137 -4.50 5.28 13.78
C GLU A 137 -3.41 6.20 14.36
N GLU A 138 -2.21 5.68 14.62
CA GLU A 138 -1.10 6.47 15.17
C GLU A 138 -0.59 7.47 14.13
N PHE A 139 -0.37 6.99 12.90
CA PHE A 139 0.01 7.84 11.77
C PHE A 139 -1.06 8.90 11.44
N MET A 140 -2.34 8.52 11.50
CA MET A 140 -3.46 9.46 11.27
C MET A 140 -3.51 10.54 12.34
N ALA A 141 -3.28 10.19 13.62
CA ALA A 141 -3.27 11.15 14.71
C ALA A 141 -2.09 12.13 14.63
N GLU A 142 -0.90 11.67 14.21
CA GLU A 142 0.25 12.54 13.96
C GLU A 142 -0.01 13.50 12.80
N GLN A 143 -0.63 13.03 11.71
CA GLN A 143 -0.99 13.86 10.57
C GLN A 143 -2.01 14.95 10.95
N GLU A 144 -3.04 14.59 11.72
CA GLU A 144 -4.06 15.54 12.18
C GLU A 144 -3.46 16.63 13.09
N ALA A 145 -2.49 16.27 13.95
CA ALA A 145 -1.77 17.23 14.78
C ALA A 145 -0.88 18.21 13.97
N LEU A 146 -0.37 17.80 12.81
CA LEU A 146 0.43 18.65 11.92
C LEU A 146 -0.46 19.56 11.04
N GLU A 147 -1.69 19.15 10.72
CA GLU A 147 -2.64 19.98 9.99
C GLU A 147 -3.09 21.20 10.80
N ASP A 148 -3.19 21.10 12.13
CA ASP A 148 -3.50 22.24 13.01
C ASP A 148 -2.33 23.24 13.13
N GLU A 149 -1.10 22.85 12.75
CA GLU A 149 0.07 23.74 12.61
C GLU A 149 0.30 24.23 11.16
N SER A 150 -0.62 23.94 10.22
CA SER A 150 -0.46 24.25 8.79
C SER A 150 -0.95 25.64 8.35
N GLU A 151 -0.71 26.68 9.15
CA GLU A 151 -0.74 28.10 8.70
C GLU A 151 0.42 28.46 7.73
N PHE A 152 1.00 27.48 7.01
CA PHE A 152 2.06 27.69 6.04
C PHE A 152 1.71 27.15 4.64
N PHE A 153 0.45 27.30 4.22
CA PHE A 153 0.14 27.35 2.79
C PHE A 153 0.32 28.79 2.32
N ALA A 154 1.48 29.11 1.75
CA ALA A 154 1.62 30.32 0.94
C ALA A 154 0.70 30.17 -0.27
N ASP A 155 -0.37 30.95 -0.33
CA ASP A 155 -1.27 31.00 -1.48
C ASP A 155 -0.46 31.51 -2.69
N PRO A 156 -0.24 30.68 -3.73
CA PRO A 156 0.53 31.10 -4.91
C PRO A 156 -0.15 32.21 -5.70
N SER A 157 -1.40 32.56 -5.37
CA SER A 157 -2.14 33.68 -5.94
C SER A 157 -2.02 34.98 -5.13
N ASP A 158 -1.33 34.98 -3.99
CA ASP A 158 -1.07 36.19 -3.21
C ASP A 158 0.17 36.92 -3.76
N GLU A 159 -0.09 37.87 -4.67
CA GLU A 159 0.93 38.66 -5.39
C GLU A 159 1.86 39.46 -4.45
N ALA A 160 1.45 39.64 -3.19
CA ALA A 160 2.15 40.36 -2.15
C ALA A 160 3.35 39.60 -1.53
N GLU A 161 3.48 38.30 -1.74
CA GLU A 161 4.54 37.47 -1.11
C GLU A 161 5.70 37.10 -2.05
N LEU A 162 5.62 37.47 -3.33
CA LEU A 162 6.68 37.14 -4.28
C LEU A 162 7.91 38.03 -4.07
N THR A 163 9.09 37.41 -3.95
CA THR A 163 10.36 38.16 -3.98
C THR A 163 10.54 38.85 -5.34
N GLU A 164 11.29 39.96 -5.39
CA GLU A 164 11.53 40.72 -6.64
C GLU A 164 12.03 39.83 -7.80
N VAL A 165 12.81 38.80 -7.48
CA VAL A 165 13.35 37.84 -8.46
C VAL A 165 12.24 36.96 -9.03
N GLN A 166 11.31 36.49 -8.19
CA GLN A 166 10.18 35.67 -8.61
C GLN A 166 9.18 36.50 -9.42
N GLN A 167 8.90 37.74 -9.03
CA GLN A 167 8.08 38.67 -9.81
C GLN A 167 8.69 38.98 -11.19
N ALA A 168 10.03 39.09 -11.26
CA ALA A 168 10.72 39.27 -12.54
C ALA A 168 10.61 38.02 -13.43
N ALA A 169 10.72 36.83 -12.85
CA ALA A 169 10.55 35.56 -13.58
C ALA A 169 9.11 35.37 -14.09
N LEU A 170 8.10 35.74 -13.28
CA LEU A 170 6.69 35.71 -13.67
C LEU A 170 6.41 36.64 -14.86
N ARG A 171 6.85 37.90 -14.79
CA ARG A 171 6.72 38.85 -15.91
C ARG A 171 7.39 38.35 -17.19
N HIS A 172 8.50 37.64 -17.06
CA HIS A 172 9.17 37.03 -18.22
C HIS A 172 8.33 35.91 -18.83
N LEU A 173 7.78 35.01 -18.01
CA LEU A 173 6.91 33.93 -18.47
C LEU A 173 5.63 34.47 -19.14
N GLU A 174 4.99 35.48 -18.57
CA GLU A 174 3.80 36.11 -19.16
C GLU A 174 4.08 36.76 -20.52
N SER A 175 5.26 37.35 -20.68
CA SER A 175 5.70 37.89 -21.98
C SER A 175 5.87 36.81 -23.04
N VAL A 176 6.16 35.57 -22.67
CA VAL A 176 6.36 34.46 -23.61
C VAL A 176 5.02 33.90 -24.12
N PHE A 177 3.95 34.00 -23.32
CA PHE A 177 2.64 33.42 -23.63
C PHE A 177 1.63 34.40 -24.22
N GLN A 178 1.99 35.66 -24.52
CA GLN A 178 1.08 36.56 -25.25
C GLN A 178 0.79 36.01 -26.66
N PRO A 179 -0.48 35.68 -27.00
CA PRO A 179 -0.84 35.37 -28.36
C PRO A 179 -0.65 36.62 -29.23
N PRO A 180 -0.21 36.49 -30.50
CA PRO A 180 -0.06 37.64 -31.37
C PRO A 180 -1.43 38.34 -31.50
N MET A 181 -1.46 39.66 -31.26
CA MET A 181 -2.61 40.51 -31.59
C MET A 181 -2.99 40.25 -33.04
N ASN A 182 -4.11 39.56 -33.25
CA ASN A 182 -4.64 39.32 -34.59
C ASN A 182 -5.10 40.69 -35.14
N GLY A 183 -4.35 41.20 -36.11
CA GLY A 183 -4.65 42.46 -36.77
C GLY A 183 -6.04 42.43 -37.40
N LYS A 184 -6.91 43.36 -36.99
CA LYS A 184 -8.11 43.69 -37.76
C LYS A 184 -7.74 44.74 -38.82
N PRO A 185 -8.24 44.61 -40.07
CA PRO A 185 -8.09 45.65 -41.08
C PRO A 185 -8.75 46.94 -40.59
N GLN A 186 -8.09 48.07 -40.82
CA GLN A 186 -8.73 49.39 -40.80
C GLN A 186 -9.84 49.40 -41.85
N GLU A 187 -11.10 49.35 -41.42
CA GLU A 187 -12.24 49.72 -42.27
C GLU A 187 -12.37 51.24 -42.22
N ASP A 188 -12.25 51.86 -43.40
CA ASP A 188 -12.45 53.28 -43.63
C ASP A 188 -13.85 53.72 -43.18
N GLU A 189 -13.93 54.60 -42.17
CA GLU A 189 -15.13 55.39 -41.90
C GLU A 189 -15.36 56.38 -43.05
N LYS A 190 -16.25 56.03 -43.98
CA LYS A 190 -16.93 57.04 -44.80
C LYS A 190 -17.95 57.76 -43.94
N MET A 191 -17.70 59.04 -43.72
CA MET A 191 -18.70 60.03 -43.29
C MET A 191 -19.89 60.03 -44.25
N ASP A 192 -21.09 59.89 -43.72
CA ASP A 192 -22.29 60.51 -44.27
C ASP A 192 -22.92 61.35 -43.14
N GLU A 193 -22.67 62.67 -43.22
CA GLU A 193 -23.47 63.70 -42.57
C GLU A 193 -24.75 63.94 -43.39
N GLN A 194 -25.78 64.41 -42.69
CA GLN A 194 -27.13 64.75 -43.16
C GLN A 194 -27.17 65.68 -44.38
#